data_AF-A0A3R6SCL7-F1
#
_entry.id   AF-A0A3R6SCL7-F1
#
_cell.length_a   1.000
_cell.length_b   1.000
_cell.length_c   1.000
_cell.angle_alpha   90.00
_cell.angle_beta   90.00
_cell.angle_gamma   90.00
#
_symmetry.space_group_name_H-M   'P 1'
#
loop_
_entity.id
_entity.type
_entity.pdbx_description
1 polymer ?
#
loop_
_entity_poly.entity_id
_entity_poly.type
_entity_poly.pdbx_seq_one_letter_code
_entity_poly.pdbx_strand_id
1 'polypeptide(L)'
;MEAGNNGIRSGNEIVINGGMLNIHADNNGIKAKGKNQKENGIIKISGGELHVAAGDDALEAEALVRISGGSVFLDAENYLIHCDEEQELTRGCVFYEKQ
;
A
#
# COMPACT_ATOMS: atom_id res chain seq x y z
N MET A 1 12.04 10.29 0.44
CA MET A 1 12.93 9.12 0.64
C MET A 1 13.10 8.49 -0.73
N GLU A 2 14.35 8.19 -1.10
CA GLU A 2 14.67 7.50 -2.35
C GLU A 2 15.07 6.06 -2.00
N ALA A 3 14.48 5.08 -2.68
CA ALA A 3 14.79 3.67 -2.45
C ALA A 3 15.06 2.94 -3.77
N GLY A 4 16.25 2.35 -3.93
CA GLY A 4 16.61 1.56 -5.12
C GLY A 4 15.89 0.21 -5.24
N ASN A 5 14.85 -0.03 -4.44
CA ASN A 5 13.97 -1.19 -4.49
C ASN A 5 12.60 -0.75 -3.97
N ASN A 6 12.13 -1.30 -2.83
CA ASN A 6 10.86 -0.89 -2.26
C ASN A 6 11.05 0.28 -1.28
N GLY A 7 10.10 1.22 -1.25
CA GLY A 7 10.15 2.34 -0.32
C GLY A 7 9.97 1.88 1.13
N ILE A 8 8.77 1.41 1.47
CA ILE A 8 8.47 0.80 2.77
C ILE A 8 8.09 -0.65 2.54
N ARG A 9 8.72 -1.58 3.27
CA ARG A 9 8.43 -3.01 3.16
C ARG A 9 8.16 -3.65 4.51
N SER A 10 7.08 -4.43 4.59
CA SER A 10 6.76 -5.29 5.72
C SER A 10 6.34 -6.68 5.22
N GLY A 11 6.68 -7.72 5.99
CA GLY A 11 6.16 -9.07 5.77
C GLY A 11 4.81 -9.32 6.45
N ASN A 12 4.32 -8.36 7.24
CA ASN A 12 3.09 -8.46 8.03
C ASN A 12 2.19 -7.27 7.68
N GLU A 13 2.16 -6.23 8.51
CA GLU A 13 1.30 -5.07 8.34
C GLU A 13 2.12 -3.77 8.23
N ILE A 14 1.57 -2.79 7.51
CA ILE A 14 2.01 -1.39 7.45
C ILE A 14 0.82 -0.51 7.84
N VAL A 15 0.99 0.30 8.88
CA VAL A 15 -0.04 1.22 9.38
C VAL A 15 0.46 2.66 9.32
N ILE A 16 -0.30 3.52 8.64
CA ILE A 16 -0.04 4.95 8.52
C ILE A 16 -1.23 5.70 9.12
N ASN A 17 -1.02 6.31 10.28
CA ASN A 17 -2.06 7.06 11.00
C ASN A 17 -2.00 8.58 10.80
N GLY A 18 -0.94 9.08 10.17
CA GLY A 18 -0.69 10.52 10.05
C GLY A 18 0.74 10.83 9.63
N GLY A 19 1.05 12.13 9.52
CA GLY A 19 2.35 12.65 9.09
C GLY A 19 2.41 12.92 7.57
N MET A 20 3.56 13.43 7.12
CA MET A 20 3.86 13.65 5.71
C MET A 20 4.90 12.61 5.26
N LEU A 21 4.57 11.80 4.25
CA LEU A 21 5.49 10.83 3.66
C LEU A 21 5.62 11.07 2.17
N ASN A 22 6.85 11.32 1.73
CA ASN A 22 7.23 11.44 0.32
C ASN A 22 8.16 10.28 -0.03
N ILE A 23 7.69 9.35 -0.85
CA ILE A 23 8.36 8.10 -1.22
C ILE A 23 8.57 8.06 -2.72
N HIS A 24 9.82 7.88 -3.14
CA HIS A 24 10.19 7.49 -4.51
C HIS A 24 10.92 6.15 -4.43
N ALA A 25 10.44 5.16 -5.18
CA ALA A 25 10.96 3.81 -5.17
C ALA A 25 11.18 3.31 -6.60
N ASP A 26 12.33 2.69 -6.88
CA ASP A 26 12.60 2.08 -8.19
C ASP A 26 11.73 0.84 -8.45
N ASN A 27 11.18 0.24 -7.39
CA ASN A 27 10.22 -0.85 -7.43
C ASN A 27 8.93 -0.39 -6.71
N ASN A 28 8.37 -1.19 -5.80
CA ASN A 28 7.10 -0.84 -5.16
C ASN A 28 7.25 0.27 -4.11
N GLY A 29 6.34 1.23 -4.11
CA GLY A 29 6.34 2.33 -3.14
C GLY A 29 6.17 1.82 -1.71
N ILE A 30 5.07 1.12 -1.44
CA ILE A 30 4.77 0.49 -0.15
C ILE A 30 4.35 -0.96 -0.40
N LYS A 31 5.14 -1.92 0.11
CA LYS A 31 4.93 -3.36 -0.10
C LYS A 31 4.70 -4.11 1.20
N ALA A 32 3.51 -4.65 1.39
CA ALA A 32 3.18 -5.57 2.46
C ALA A 32 2.98 -6.97 1.88
N LYS A 33 4.01 -7.83 1.93
CA LYS A 33 3.94 -9.20 1.36
C LYS A 33 4.66 -10.21 2.25
N GLY A 34 3.87 -11.07 2.87
CA GLY A 34 4.29 -12.08 3.84
C GLY A 34 4.31 -13.50 3.28
N LYS A 35 4.75 -14.46 4.11
CA LYS A 35 4.71 -15.89 3.75
C LYS A 35 3.34 -16.53 4.01
N ASN A 36 2.56 -16.00 4.94
CA ASN A 36 1.22 -16.48 5.26
C ASN A 36 0.19 -15.49 4.72
N GLN A 37 -0.33 -15.77 3.52
CA GLN A 37 -1.15 -14.84 2.75
C GLN A 37 -2.46 -14.45 3.47
N LYS A 38 -2.99 -15.34 4.33
CA LYS A 38 -4.27 -15.12 5.04
C LYS A 38 -4.20 -14.18 6.24
N GLU A 39 -3.02 -13.92 6.78
CA GLU A 39 -2.84 -13.18 8.03
C GLU A 39 -1.90 -11.97 7.88
N ASN A 40 -1.16 -11.91 6.78
CA ASN A 40 -0.14 -10.93 6.52
C ASN A 40 -0.44 -10.15 5.23
N GLY A 41 0.39 -9.13 4.97
CA GLY A 41 0.33 -8.34 3.74
C GLY A 41 -0.81 -7.35 3.76
N ILE A 42 -0.86 -6.52 4.81
CA ILE A 42 -1.91 -5.53 5.02
C ILE A 42 -1.30 -4.13 5.00
N ILE A 43 -1.93 -3.21 4.27
CA ILE A 43 -1.64 -1.78 4.29
C ILE A 43 -2.90 -1.05 4.81
N LYS A 44 -2.76 -0.28 5.89
CA LYS A 44 -3.81 0.57 6.46
C LYS A 44 -3.35 2.02 6.49
N ILE A 45 -4.12 2.90 5.85
CA ILE A 45 -3.91 4.34 5.84
C ILE A 45 -5.16 5.01 6.42
N SER A 46 -5.03 5.61 7.60
CA SER A 46 -6.13 6.28 8.30
C SER A 46 -5.99 7.80 8.38
N GLY A 47 -4.82 8.35 8.03
CA GLY A 47 -4.56 9.79 8.03
C GLY A 47 -3.19 10.16 7.46
N GLY A 48 -2.94 11.47 7.31
CA GLY A 48 -1.68 12.02 6.82
C GLY A 48 -1.74 12.55 5.39
N GLU A 49 -0.58 12.99 4.89
CA GLU A 49 -0.34 13.37 3.50
C GLU A 49 0.74 12.44 2.91
N LEU A 50 0.35 11.65 1.90
CA LEU A 50 1.16 10.61 1.31
C LEU A 50 1.39 10.92 -0.17
N HIS A 51 2.64 11.03 -0.58
CA HIS A 51 3.06 11.09 -1.98
C HIS A 51 3.95 9.89 -2.25
N VAL A 52 3.49 9.00 -3.12
CA VAL A 52 4.20 7.75 -3.44
C VAL A 52 4.35 7.66 -4.96
N ALA A 53 5.59 7.65 -5.43
CA ALA A 53 5.96 7.37 -6.80
C ALA A 53 6.78 6.08 -6.85
N ALA A 54 6.42 5.17 -7.75
CA ALA A 54 6.97 3.83 -7.82
C ALA A 54 7.29 3.41 -9.26
N GLY A 55 8.41 2.71 -9.45
CA GLY A 55 8.77 2.10 -10.73
C GLY A 55 8.04 0.78 -11.03
N ASP A 56 7.31 0.23 -10.05
CA ASP A 56 6.38 -0.89 -10.23
C ASP A 56 5.01 -0.49 -9.63
N ASP A 57 4.60 -1.01 -8.47
CA ASP A 57 3.31 -0.66 -7.86
C ASP A 57 3.45 0.40 -6.75
N ALA A 58 2.57 1.40 -6.71
CA ALA A 58 2.63 2.39 -5.64
C ALA A 58 2.30 1.76 -4.27
N LEU A 59 1.21 0.99 -4.18
CA LEU A 59 0.85 0.19 -3.01
C LEU A 59 0.66 -1.27 -3.43
N GLU A 60 1.43 -2.20 -2.87
CA GLU A 60 1.28 -3.63 -3.09
C GLU A 60 1.04 -4.34 -1.76
N ALA A 61 -0.08 -5.04 -1.65
CA ALA A 61 -0.44 -5.83 -0.49
C ALA A 61 -0.79 -7.26 -0.89
N GLU A 62 -0.51 -8.24 -0.04
CA GLU A 62 -0.98 -9.59 -0.29
C GLU A 62 -2.50 -9.69 -0.07
N ALA A 63 -2.99 -9.16 1.05
CA ALA A 63 -4.33 -9.43 1.56
C ALA A 63 -5.27 -8.21 1.55
N LEU A 64 -4.78 -7.01 1.90
CA LEU A 64 -5.65 -5.85 2.06
C LEU A 64 -4.91 -4.53 1.90
N VAL A 65 -5.50 -3.63 1.13
CA VAL A 65 -5.25 -2.18 1.24
C VAL A 65 -6.53 -1.50 1.73
N ARG A 66 -6.45 -0.82 2.88
CA ARG A 66 -7.54 -0.01 3.42
C ARG A 66 -7.10 1.44 3.54
N ILE A 67 -7.85 2.34 2.90
CA ILE A 67 -7.64 3.79 2.99
C ILE A 67 -8.92 4.39 3.54
N SER A 68 -8.90 4.81 4.80
CA SER A 68 -10.05 5.39 5.51
C SER A 68 -9.88 6.89 5.82
N GLY A 69 -8.74 7.48 5.45
CA GLY A 69 -8.48 8.90 5.67
C GLY A 69 -7.12 9.35 5.13
N GLY A 70 -6.88 10.66 5.17
CA GLY A 70 -5.67 11.31 4.64
C GLY A 70 -5.80 11.77 3.19
N SER A 71 -4.73 12.41 2.71
CA SER A 71 -4.54 12.80 1.30
C SER A 71 -3.47 11.90 0.70
N VAL A 72 -3.85 11.03 -0.24
CA VAL A 72 -2.98 10.02 -0.83
C VAL A 72 -2.85 10.29 -2.32
N PHE A 73 -1.63 10.60 -2.76
CA PHE A 73 -1.24 10.83 -4.14
C PHE A 73 -0.31 9.69 -4.56
N LEU A 74 -0.72 8.92 -5.56
CA LEU A 74 -0.01 7.75 -6.05
C LEU A 74 0.37 7.95 -7.51
N ASP A 75 1.60 7.58 -7.84
CA ASP A 75 2.12 7.46 -9.19
C ASP A 75 2.88 6.13 -9.30
N ALA A 76 2.69 5.42 -10.40
CA ALA A 76 3.21 4.08 -10.59
C ALA A 76 3.33 3.76 -12.08
N GLU A 77 4.38 3.05 -12.47
CA GLU A 77 4.51 2.54 -13.85
C GLU A 77 3.61 1.32 -14.11
N ASN A 78 3.21 0.58 -13.06
CA ASN A 78 2.34 -0.60 -13.16
C ASN A 78 0.97 -0.35 -12.52
N TYR A 79 0.73 -0.74 -11.27
CA TYR A 79 -0.55 -0.48 -10.58
C TYR A 79 -0.40 0.57 -9.47
N LEU A 80 -1.36 1.50 -9.39
CA LEU A 80 -1.45 2.39 -8.23
C LEU A 80 -1.70 1.59 -6.94
N ILE A 81 -2.58 0.58 -7.02
CA ILE A 81 -2.85 -0.33 -5.90
C ILE A 81 -2.99 -1.76 -6.44
N HIS A 82 -2.07 -2.64 -6.05
CA HIS A 82 -2.03 -4.05 -6.37
C HIS A 82 -2.34 -4.87 -5.10
N CYS A 83 -3.30 -5.78 -5.19
CA CYS A 83 -3.61 -6.71 -4.12
C CYS A 83 -3.81 -8.13 -4.67
N ASP A 84 -3.00 -9.09 -4.20
CA ASP A 84 -2.81 -10.40 -4.84
C ASP A 84 -3.87 -11.47 -4.46
N GLU A 85 -4.54 -11.37 -3.30
CA GLU A 85 -5.52 -12.41 -2.91
C GLU A 85 -6.78 -12.44 -3.79
N GLU A 86 -7.18 -13.68 -4.05
CA GLU A 86 -8.33 -14.17 -4.82
C GLU A 86 -9.64 -13.43 -4.43
N GLN A 87 -10.31 -12.85 -5.43
CA GLN A 87 -11.54 -12.07 -5.28
C GLN A 87 -12.75 -12.94 -4.87
N GLU A 88 -12.78 -13.47 -3.65
CA GLU A 88 -14.05 -13.71 -2.97
C GLU A 88 -14.56 -12.34 -2.49
N LEU A 89 -15.66 -11.89 -3.09
CA LEU A 89 -16.38 -10.62 -2.91
C LEU A 89 -16.72 -10.21 -1.45
N THR A 90 -16.21 -10.90 -0.44
CA THR A 90 -16.44 -10.66 0.99
C THR A 90 -15.21 -10.16 1.76
N ARG A 91 -14.00 -10.11 1.16
CA ARG A 91 -12.78 -9.63 1.87
C ARG A 91 -11.89 -8.63 1.12
N GLY A 92 -12.25 -8.31 -0.12
CA GLY A 92 -12.00 -7.05 -0.86
C GLY A 92 -10.58 -6.49 -0.94
N CYS A 93 -10.08 -6.41 -2.18
CA CYS A 93 -9.09 -5.39 -2.56
C CYS A 93 -9.75 -3.99 -2.50
N VAL A 94 -9.00 -3.03 -1.94
CA VAL A 94 -9.30 -1.60 -1.76
C VAL A 94 -10.68 -1.28 -1.17
N PHE A 95 -10.74 -1.16 0.16
CA PHE A 95 -11.85 -0.49 0.84
C PHE A 95 -11.53 0.99 1.00
N TYR A 96 -12.21 1.81 0.20
CA TYR A 96 -12.26 3.26 0.39
C TYR A 96 -13.55 3.60 1.14
N GLU A 97 -13.43 4.02 2.40
CA GLU A 97 -14.54 4.58 3.17
C GLU A 97 -14.48 6.11 3.05
N LYS A 98 -15.43 6.68 2.31
CA LYS A 98 -15.62 8.12 2.28
C LYS A 98 -16.15 8.57 3.64
N GLN A 99 -15.49 9.57 4.25
CA GLN A 99 -15.99 10.24 5.46
C GLN A 99 -17.34 10.93 5.21
#